data_AF-A0A844APW3-F1
#
_entry.id   AF-A0A844APW3-F1
#
_cell.length_a   1.000
_cell.length_b   1.000
_cell.length_c   1.000
_cell.angle_alpha   90.00
_cell.angle_beta   90.00
_cell.angle_gamma   90.00
#
_symmetry.space_group_name_H-M   'P 1'
#
loop_
_entity.id
_entity.type
_entity.pdbx_description
1 polymer ?
#
loop_
_entity_poly.entity_id
_entity_poly.type
_entity_poly.pdbx_seq_one_letter_code
_entity_poly.pdbx_strand_id
1 'polypeptide(L)'
;MLARQIEKPAFAPGALTGLAIGLCLLVVAAQSHAQTAGEVEFSRGVGFAQTPGQTPRTLGKGLPLREGDRLTTSDGASAIIKLEDGTRMTVRPNSELVLTQYHFKENAPDNSMLMQLVRGGFRAVTGLISKNAPNAAKVQTNTATIGIRGTDFDARVCARECGAESAKVEEKARPNAVLASAKVVNSRGEVNATDASGTRRRVVDGGSIYPGDLVETGAGTNAVLAFRDESKVTLGSTTRFRVDNFVYDEKNAGEGRFLVSLLKGSVRALTGLIGKANTRNVGYATATATIGIRGSGGDIVCTGACAGEPGAPGTGLTVYAWLDSFTVSPCAAGSQPLTQGGSCNATALQVLQAGQGLYIPPTGPMQFIANQPTIDAPRPDGVVVPPKLFSGDNVPENSEGLFVFVRDGHIEIATANDILQLGKGEAGFAGLGGETRRPNTVPRFLDFDKIPLPNSKNPLLVSVLNESGVKTGGQCK
;
A
#
# COMPACT_ATOMS: atom_id res chain seq x y z
N MET A 1 76.57 20.13 -53.58
CA MET A 1 77.49 19.17 -54.22
C MET A 1 77.68 18.00 -53.26
N LEU A 2 77.42 16.79 -53.75
CA LEU A 2 77.96 15.47 -53.37
C LEU A 2 78.49 15.26 -51.93
N ALA A 3 77.89 14.33 -51.18
CA ALA A 3 78.37 12.93 -51.03
C ALA A 3 79.32 12.81 -49.80
N ARG A 4 79.00 12.03 -48.75
CA ARG A 4 79.00 10.56 -48.62
C ARG A 4 80.18 10.15 -47.72
N GLN A 5 79.95 9.13 -46.90
CA GLN A 5 80.91 8.21 -46.25
C GLN A 5 81.40 8.56 -44.82
N ILE A 6 81.06 7.76 -43.78
CA ILE A 6 81.45 6.35 -43.45
C ILE A 6 82.91 6.36 -42.95
N GLU A 7 83.18 6.40 -41.63
CA GLU A 7 83.28 5.32 -40.62
C GLU A 7 84.72 5.32 -40.06
N LYS A 8 84.91 5.34 -38.74
CA LYS A 8 85.40 4.19 -37.94
C LYS A 8 85.81 4.58 -36.50
N PRO A 9 85.79 3.61 -35.56
CA PRO A 9 85.61 3.85 -34.13
C PRO A 9 86.88 3.59 -33.29
N ALA A 10 86.85 4.00 -32.02
CA ALA A 10 87.70 3.41 -30.98
C ALA A 10 86.96 3.39 -29.62
N PHE A 11 86.92 2.20 -29.05
CA PHE A 11 86.36 1.78 -27.77
C PHE A 11 87.21 2.27 -26.59
N ALA A 12 86.59 2.80 -25.53
CA ALA A 12 86.70 2.29 -24.15
C ALA A 12 85.77 3.09 -23.19
N PRO A 13 85.27 2.46 -22.10
CA PRO A 13 83.98 2.80 -21.48
C PRO A 13 84.09 3.37 -20.05
N GLY A 14 83.07 4.11 -19.62
CA GLY A 14 82.83 4.48 -18.21
C GLY A 14 81.34 4.73 -18.01
N ALA A 15 80.72 3.90 -17.17
CA ALA A 15 79.29 3.63 -17.13
C ALA A 15 78.48 4.50 -16.13
N LEU A 16 77.15 4.45 -16.34
CA LEU A 16 76.00 4.81 -15.48
C LEU A 16 75.62 6.31 -15.39
N THR A 17 74.56 6.85 -16.05
CA THR A 17 73.08 6.66 -15.92
C THR A 17 72.58 6.69 -14.47
N GLY A 18 71.61 7.50 -14.01
CA GLY A 18 70.74 8.51 -14.60
C GLY A 18 69.67 8.96 -13.56
N LEU A 19 68.85 9.94 -13.95
CA LEU A 19 67.46 10.23 -13.50
C LEU A 19 67.16 10.70 -12.06
N ALA A 20 66.52 11.88 -11.93
CA ALA A 20 65.30 12.08 -11.11
C ALA A 20 64.76 13.53 -11.25
N ILE A 21 63.66 13.71 -11.99
CA ILE A 21 62.78 14.89 -11.93
C ILE A 21 61.50 14.43 -11.24
N GLY A 22 61.27 14.90 -10.00
CA GLY A 22 60.11 14.53 -9.19
C GLY A 22 58.91 15.41 -9.47
N LEU A 23 57.88 14.83 -10.11
CA LEU A 23 56.55 15.41 -10.25
C LEU A 23 55.66 14.88 -9.11
N CYS A 24 55.41 15.72 -8.11
CA CYS A 24 54.56 15.37 -6.96
C CYS A 24 53.08 15.60 -7.32
N LEU A 25 52.40 14.57 -7.83
CA LEU A 25 50.94 14.55 -7.96
C LEU A 25 50.29 14.31 -6.58
N LEU A 26 49.71 15.36 -6.01
CA LEU A 26 48.80 15.26 -4.86
C LEU A 26 47.45 14.70 -5.33
N VAL A 27 47.24 13.40 -5.13
CA VAL A 27 45.92 12.77 -5.21
C VAL A 27 45.16 13.14 -3.95
N VAL A 28 44.30 14.16 -4.02
CA VAL A 28 43.30 14.41 -2.98
C VAL A 28 42.21 13.35 -3.15
N ALA A 29 42.30 12.28 -2.38
CA ALA A 29 41.21 11.33 -2.23
C ALA A 29 40.05 12.06 -1.52
N ALA A 30 39.06 12.51 -2.29
CA ALA A 30 37.79 12.96 -1.74
C ALA A 30 37.18 11.77 -0.98
N GLN A 31 37.27 11.79 0.35
CA GLN A 31 36.55 10.84 1.17
C GLN A 31 35.07 11.17 1.03
N SER A 32 34.38 10.44 0.16
CA SER A 32 32.93 10.37 0.17
C SER A 32 32.51 9.85 1.54
N HIS A 33 32.06 10.74 2.42
CA HIS A 33 31.43 10.33 3.65
C HIS A 33 30.07 9.74 3.30
N ALA A 34 29.94 8.42 3.44
CA ALA A 34 28.66 7.75 3.36
C ALA A 34 27.68 8.44 4.32
N GLN A 35 26.52 8.85 3.80
CA GLN A 35 25.47 9.48 4.58
C GLN A 35 25.11 8.59 5.78
N THR A 36 24.96 9.20 6.95
CA THR A 36 24.42 8.49 8.12
C THR A 36 22.96 8.16 7.79
N ALA A 37 22.60 6.89 7.86
CA ALA A 37 21.24 6.45 7.56
C ALA A 37 20.37 6.43 8.83
N GLY A 38 21.00 6.32 10.00
CA GLY A 38 20.31 6.21 11.27
C GLY A 38 21.23 5.80 12.41
N GLU A 39 20.63 5.27 13.47
CA GLU A 39 21.33 4.81 14.66
C GLU A 39 20.65 3.59 15.31
N VAL A 40 21.40 2.87 16.14
CA VAL A 40 20.85 1.82 17.02
C VAL A 40 20.25 2.46 18.27
N GLU A 41 18.93 2.36 18.46
CA GLU A 41 18.21 2.90 19.62
C GLU A 41 18.29 1.94 20.83
N PHE A 42 18.32 0.63 20.56
CA PHE A 42 18.44 -0.42 21.57
C PHE A 42 19.07 -1.68 20.97
N SER A 43 19.81 -2.44 21.78
CA SER A 43 20.28 -3.77 21.41
C SER A 43 20.33 -4.71 22.62
N ARG A 44 20.09 -6.00 22.36
CA ARG A 44 20.22 -7.09 23.31
C ARG A 44 20.89 -8.26 22.61
N GLY A 45 21.83 -8.92 23.29
CA GLY A 45 22.60 -10.03 22.74
C GLY A 45 23.69 -9.57 21.77
N VAL A 46 24.25 -10.52 21.02
CA VAL A 46 25.36 -10.28 20.10
C VAL A 46 24.82 -9.87 18.72
N GLY A 47 25.31 -8.76 18.20
CA GLY A 47 25.04 -8.33 16.85
C GLY A 47 26.06 -7.32 16.34
N PHE A 48 26.18 -7.21 15.02
CA PHE A 48 27.18 -6.36 14.38
C PHE A 48 26.59 -5.54 13.23
N ALA A 49 27.09 -4.33 13.03
CA ALA A 49 27.01 -3.59 11.78
C ALA A 49 28.37 -3.65 11.06
N GLN A 50 28.37 -4.01 9.79
CA GLN A 50 29.60 -4.11 9.00
C GLN A 50 29.44 -3.36 7.68
N THR A 51 30.25 -2.31 7.51
CA THR A 51 30.41 -1.64 6.23
C THR A 51 31.32 -2.50 5.33
N PRO A 52 31.06 -2.64 4.01
CA PRO A 52 31.91 -3.40 3.11
C PRO A 52 33.38 -2.97 3.20
N GLY A 53 34.28 -3.94 3.35
CA GLY A 53 35.72 -3.68 3.48
C GLY A 53 36.17 -3.13 4.85
N GLN A 54 35.26 -2.96 5.82
CA GLN A 54 35.58 -2.52 7.17
C GLN A 54 35.37 -3.64 8.20
N THR A 55 36.02 -3.50 9.36
CA THR A 55 35.84 -4.41 10.49
C THR A 55 34.42 -4.28 11.07
N PRO A 56 33.77 -5.38 11.50
CA PRO A 56 32.46 -5.33 12.15
C PRO A 56 32.46 -4.45 13.40
N ARG A 57 31.37 -3.72 13.62
CA ARG A 57 31.12 -2.84 14.76
C ARG A 57 29.97 -3.42 15.59
N THR A 58 30.15 -3.62 16.88
CA THR A 58 29.08 -4.17 17.74
C THR A 58 27.85 -3.27 17.73
N LEU A 59 26.65 -3.84 17.56
CA LEU A 59 25.37 -3.12 17.69
C LEU A 59 25.17 -2.69 19.14
N GLY A 60 25.68 -1.51 19.49
CA GLY A 60 25.45 -0.84 20.76
C GLY A 60 24.54 0.37 20.58
N LYS A 61 23.82 0.77 21.64
CA LYS A 61 23.02 2.00 21.63
C LYS A 61 23.85 3.19 21.18
N GLY A 62 23.31 3.99 20.26
CA GLY A 62 23.96 5.17 19.69
C GLY A 62 24.96 4.87 18.58
N LEU A 63 25.14 3.60 18.17
CA LEU A 63 25.97 3.28 17.00
C LEU A 63 25.35 3.91 15.74
N PRO A 64 26.08 4.79 15.01
CA PRO A 64 25.61 5.31 13.75
C PRO A 64 25.64 4.24 12.67
N LEU A 65 24.56 4.14 11.93
CA LEU A 65 24.41 3.29 10.76
C LEU A 65 24.60 4.11 9.49
N ARG A 66 25.17 3.48 8.46
CA ARG A 66 25.52 4.10 7.19
C ARG A 66 24.89 3.32 6.05
N GLU A 67 24.71 4.00 4.92
CA GLU A 67 24.47 3.30 3.67
C GLU A 67 25.58 2.24 3.42
N GLY A 68 25.17 1.07 2.94
CA GLY A 68 26.00 -0.11 2.73
C GLY A 68 26.16 -1.02 3.96
N ASP A 69 25.76 -0.59 5.16
CA ASP A 69 25.92 -1.42 6.36
C ASP A 69 25.12 -2.73 6.29
N ARG A 70 25.80 -3.84 6.59
CA ARG A 70 25.19 -5.15 6.87
C ARG A 70 25.02 -5.31 8.37
N LEU A 71 23.78 -5.52 8.79
CA LEU A 71 23.38 -5.72 10.18
C LEU A 71 23.10 -7.20 10.42
N THR A 72 23.77 -7.79 11.41
CA THR A 72 23.62 -9.19 11.77
C THR A 72 23.24 -9.31 13.24
N THR A 73 22.23 -10.10 13.56
CA THR A 73 21.82 -10.47 14.93
C THR A 73 22.00 -11.97 15.12
N SER A 74 22.67 -12.37 16.19
CA SER A 74 22.84 -13.77 16.59
C SER A 74 21.55 -14.37 17.18
N ASP A 75 21.63 -15.64 17.58
CA ASP A 75 20.53 -16.28 18.29
C ASP A 75 20.22 -15.56 19.62
N GLY A 76 18.93 -15.41 19.92
CA GLY A 76 18.45 -14.61 21.05
C GLY A 76 18.72 -13.09 20.97
N ALA A 77 19.46 -12.60 19.96
CA ALA A 77 19.79 -11.19 19.85
C ALA A 77 18.72 -10.39 19.11
N SER A 78 18.52 -9.14 19.49
CA SER A 78 17.63 -8.21 18.78
C SER A 78 18.15 -6.79 18.87
N ALA A 79 17.80 -5.96 17.89
CA ALA A 79 18.16 -4.55 17.88
C ALA A 79 16.99 -3.70 17.38
N ILE A 80 16.77 -2.55 18.02
CA ILE A 80 15.88 -1.51 17.51
C ILE A 80 16.75 -0.45 16.85
N ILE A 81 16.43 -0.16 15.59
CA ILE A 81 17.10 0.82 14.75
C ILE A 81 16.13 1.94 14.46
N LYS A 82 16.65 3.16 14.46
CA LYS A 82 15.94 4.37 14.06
C LYS A 82 16.67 5.02 12.90
N LEU A 83 15.99 5.19 11.78
CA LEU A 83 16.52 5.90 10.61
C LEU A 83 16.19 7.39 10.68
N GLU A 84 16.90 8.20 9.89
CA GLU A 84 16.76 9.66 9.88
C GLU A 84 15.35 10.13 9.45
N ASP A 85 14.67 9.38 8.59
CA ASP A 85 13.30 9.64 8.14
C ASP A 85 12.23 9.33 9.19
N GLY A 86 12.64 8.85 10.37
CA GLY A 86 11.77 8.45 11.47
C GLY A 86 11.30 7.00 11.39
N THR A 87 11.74 6.21 10.39
CA THR A 87 11.48 4.77 10.37
C THR A 87 12.11 4.13 11.61
N ARG A 88 11.34 3.31 12.32
CA ARG A 88 11.85 2.46 13.40
C ARG A 88 11.65 1.00 13.05
N MET A 89 12.67 0.18 13.27
CA MET A 89 12.60 -1.25 13.00
C MET A 89 13.22 -2.07 14.13
N THR A 90 12.57 -3.18 14.49
CA THR A 90 13.17 -4.19 15.35
C THR A 90 13.66 -5.34 14.50
N VAL A 91 14.98 -5.54 14.46
CA VAL A 91 15.63 -6.68 13.79
C VAL A 91 15.57 -7.89 14.71
N ARG A 92 14.99 -8.99 14.20
CA ARG A 92 14.72 -10.22 14.96
C ARG A 92 16.01 -11.03 15.19
N PRO A 93 16.03 -12.02 16.10
CA PRO A 93 17.12 -12.99 16.17
C PRO A 93 17.39 -13.68 14.85
N ASN A 94 18.64 -14.09 14.66
CA ASN A 94 19.10 -14.82 13.48
C ASN A 94 18.81 -14.09 12.15
N SER A 95 18.96 -12.76 12.14
CA SER A 95 18.67 -11.94 10.96
C SER A 95 19.92 -11.34 10.34
N GLU A 96 19.81 -11.09 9.05
CA GLU A 96 20.80 -10.35 8.27
C GLU A 96 20.07 -9.37 7.34
N LEU A 97 20.29 -8.08 7.58
CA LEU A 97 19.65 -6.96 6.89
C LEU A 97 20.72 -6.01 6.37
N VAL A 98 20.65 -5.61 5.10
CA VAL A 98 21.60 -4.66 4.49
C VAL A 98 20.87 -3.35 4.16
N LEU A 99 21.43 -2.22 4.55
CA LEU A 99 20.96 -0.89 4.15
C LEU A 99 21.60 -0.52 2.82
N THR A 100 21.12 -1.09 1.73
CA THR A 100 21.74 -0.96 0.40
C THR A 100 21.78 0.48 -0.11
N GLN A 101 20.68 1.23 0.05
CA GLN A 101 20.57 2.62 -0.35
C GLN A 101 19.75 3.39 0.67
N TYR A 102 20.21 4.58 1.05
CA TYR A 102 19.48 5.48 1.91
C TYR A 102 19.76 6.93 1.57
N HIS A 103 18.78 7.60 0.98
CA HIS A 103 18.79 9.03 0.75
C HIS A 103 17.53 9.64 1.37
N PHE A 104 17.75 10.48 2.38
CA PHE A 104 16.68 11.24 3.00
C PHE A 104 17.06 12.71 3.14
N LYS A 105 16.16 13.55 2.65
CA LYS A 105 16.09 14.98 2.92
C LYS A 105 14.63 15.37 3.04
N GLU A 106 14.29 16.08 4.10
CA GLU A 106 12.92 16.50 4.35
C GLU A 106 12.39 17.33 3.17
N ASN A 107 11.15 17.02 2.73
CA ASN A 107 10.48 17.62 1.57
C ASN A 107 11.19 17.46 0.21
N ALA A 108 12.21 16.61 0.11
CA ALA A 108 12.88 16.34 -1.17
C ALA A 108 12.10 15.28 -1.98
N PRO A 109 11.99 15.45 -3.31
CA PRO A 109 11.25 14.52 -4.18
C PRO A 109 12.04 13.25 -4.52
N ASP A 110 13.36 13.25 -4.32
CA ASP A 110 14.31 12.20 -4.67
C ASP A 110 14.73 11.33 -3.46
N ASN A 111 13.92 11.34 -2.40
CA ASN A 111 14.09 10.45 -1.27
C ASN A 111 14.01 8.98 -1.72
N SER A 112 14.87 8.12 -1.17
CA SER A 112 14.89 6.70 -1.50
C SER A 112 15.44 5.85 -0.35
N MET A 113 14.88 4.65 -0.19
CA MET A 113 15.32 3.65 0.77
C MET A 113 15.24 2.27 0.13
N LEU A 114 16.38 1.60 0.01
CA LEU A 114 16.46 0.20 -0.41
C LEU A 114 17.16 -0.60 0.68
N MET A 115 16.47 -1.59 1.21
CA MET A 115 17.04 -2.57 2.13
C MET A 115 17.03 -3.95 1.49
N GLN A 116 17.96 -4.81 1.90
CA GLN A 116 17.95 -6.23 1.53
C GLN A 116 17.85 -7.08 2.79
N LEU A 117 16.78 -7.85 2.91
CA LEU A 117 16.61 -8.87 3.96
C LEU A 117 17.10 -10.21 3.42
N VAL A 118 18.27 -10.64 3.87
CA VAL A 118 18.93 -11.87 3.41
C VAL A 118 18.36 -13.09 4.11
N ARG A 119 18.16 -13.01 5.43
CA ARG A 119 17.54 -14.06 6.26
C ARG A 119 16.96 -13.47 7.54
N GLY A 120 16.14 -14.26 8.22
CA GLY A 120 15.50 -13.86 9.46
C GLY A 120 14.39 -12.87 9.20
N GLY A 121 14.25 -11.82 10.01
CA GLY A 121 13.18 -10.86 9.79
C GLY A 121 13.29 -9.58 10.61
N PHE A 122 12.35 -8.69 10.38
CA PHE A 122 12.19 -7.47 11.15
C PHE A 122 10.72 -7.07 11.21
N ARG A 123 10.38 -6.24 12.20
CA ARG A 123 9.15 -5.46 12.21
C ARG A 123 9.51 -4.00 12.04
N ALA A 124 8.78 -3.24 11.22
CA ALA A 124 9.05 -1.83 10.99
C ALA A 124 7.79 -0.98 11.09
N VAL A 125 7.95 0.22 11.64
CA VAL A 125 7.00 1.33 11.54
C VAL A 125 7.66 2.39 10.68
N THR A 126 7.12 2.63 9.49
CA THR A 126 7.79 3.44 8.46
C THR A 126 7.67 4.94 8.69
N GLY A 127 8.73 5.66 8.32
CA GLY A 127 8.87 7.10 8.41
C GLY A 127 8.34 7.87 7.20
N LEU A 128 8.92 9.04 6.97
CA LEU A 128 8.46 10.02 5.99
C LEU A 128 8.68 9.60 4.53
N ILE A 129 9.72 8.82 4.23
CA ILE A 129 10.02 8.38 2.85
C ILE A 129 8.81 7.62 2.28
N SER A 130 8.33 6.61 3.00
CA SER A 130 7.22 5.76 2.56
C SER A 130 5.86 6.48 2.53
N LYS A 131 5.71 7.60 3.26
CA LYS A 131 4.47 8.38 3.33
C LYS A 131 4.38 9.41 2.20
N ASN A 132 5.49 10.06 1.87
CA ASN A 132 5.51 11.17 0.92
C ASN A 132 5.78 10.72 -0.52
N ALA A 133 6.54 9.63 -0.69
CA ALA A 133 6.91 9.09 -1.99
C ALA A 133 6.53 7.61 -2.09
N PRO A 134 5.28 7.30 -2.51
CA PRO A 134 4.89 5.92 -2.78
C PRO A 134 5.87 5.33 -3.80
N ASN A 135 6.50 4.19 -3.48
CA ASN A 135 7.55 3.50 -4.25
C ASN A 135 9.01 3.87 -3.93
N ALA A 136 9.28 4.87 -3.08
CA ALA A 136 10.64 5.24 -2.68
C ALA A 136 11.29 4.25 -1.69
N ALA A 137 10.47 3.52 -0.94
CA ALA A 137 10.91 2.58 0.08
C ALA A 137 10.66 1.13 -0.37
N LYS A 138 11.73 0.32 -0.41
CA LYS A 138 11.68 -1.06 -0.85
C LYS A 138 12.52 -1.97 0.06
N VAL A 139 12.08 -3.21 0.21
CA VAL A 139 12.86 -4.29 0.82
C VAL A 139 12.97 -5.44 -0.17
N GLN A 140 14.19 -5.80 -0.54
CA GLN A 140 14.48 -6.93 -1.41
C GLN A 140 14.78 -8.18 -0.57
N THR A 141 14.31 -9.32 -1.03
CA THR A 141 14.69 -10.65 -0.55
C THR A 141 15.10 -11.51 -1.74
N ASN A 142 15.49 -12.75 -1.47
CA ASN A 142 15.79 -13.71 -2.53
C ASN A 142 14.54 -14.14 -3.31
N THR A 143 13.32 -13.90 -2.80
CA THR A 143 12.06 -14.33 -3.42
C THR A 143 11.21 -13.19 -3.97
N ALA A 144 11.33 -11.99 -3.41
CA ALA A 144 10.42 -10.89 -3.73
C ALA A 144 11.03 -9.52 -3.45
N THR A 145 10.41 -8.50 -4.02
CA THR A 145 10.56 -7.11 -3.61
C THR A 145 9.28 -6.64 -2.92
N ILE A 146 9.42 -6.13 -1.70
CA ILE A 146 8.36 -5.50 -0.93
C ILE A 146 8.38 -4.01 -1.27
N GLY A 147 7.30 -3.50 -1.88
CA GLY A 147 7.03 -2.08 -2.03
C GLY A 147 6.29 -1.54 -0.80
N ILE A 148 6.85 -0.53 -0.15
CA ILE A 148 6.36 -0.01 1.13
C ILE A 148 5.61 1.31 0.93
N ARG A 149 4.35 1.39 1.37
CA ARG A 149 3.49 2.58 1.23
C ARG A 149 2.83 2.95 2.56
N GLY A 150 3.64 3.51 3.47
CA GLY A 150 3.24 4.01 4.78
C GLY A 150 2.62 2.93 5.68
N THR A 151 3.43 2.10 6.34
CA THR A 151 2.95 0.88 7.03
C THR A 151 3.66 0.58 8.36
N ASP A 152 2.94 -0.09 9.25
CA ASP A 152 3.48 -0.97 10.29
C ASP A 152 3.37 -2.40 9.77
N PHE A 153 4.50 -3.10 9.63
CA PHE A 153 4.53 -4.44 9.06
C PHE A 153 5.68 -5.30 9.60
N ASP A 154 5.49 -6.60 9.48
CA ASP A 154 6.52 -7.62 9.70
C ASP A 154 6.94 -8.21 8.36
N ALA A 155 8.24 -8.46 8.19
CA ALA A 155 8.79 -9.27 7.09
C ALA A 155 9.68 -10.36 7.67
N ARG A 156 9.44 -11.61 7.28
CA ARG A 156 10.17 -12.79 7.74
C ARG A 156 10.50 -13.69 6.56
N VAL A 157 11.77 -13.84 6.28
CA VAL A 157 12.29 -14.89 5.38
C VAL A 157 12.39 -16.17 6.21
N CYS A 158 11.52 -17.12 5.89
CA CYS A 158 11.39 -18.41 6.56
C CYS A 158 12.09 -19.50 5.77
N ALA A 159 12.87 -20.32 6.48
CA ALA A 159 13.05 -21.72 6.13
C ALA A 159 12.25 -22.60 7.12
N ARG A 160 12.79 -23.75 7.53
CA ARG A 160 12.08 -24.71 8.39
C ARG A 160 11.82 -24.21 9.81
N GLU A 161 12.56 -23.21 10.28
CA GLU A 161 12.50 -22.67 11.64
C GLU A 161 11.16 -22.00 11.96
N CYS A 162 10.51 -21.36 10.98
CA CYS A 162 9.22 -20.69 11.21
C CYS A 162 8.13 -21.68 11.63
N GLY A 163 8.10 -22.87 11.05
CA GLY A 163 7.18 -23.93 11.46
C GLY A 163 7.42 -24.39 12.90
N ALA A 164 8.69 -24.49 13.31
CA ALA A 164 9.06 -24.85 14.67
C ALA A 164 8.75 -23.74 15.69
N GLU A 165 8.89 -22.47 15.31
CA GLU A 165 8.45 -21.32 16.12
C GLU A 165 6.94 -21.35 16.32
N SER A 166 6.19 -21.52 15.24
CA SER A 166 4.73 -21.62 15.27
C SER A 166 4.21 -22.78 16.11
N ALA A 167 4.89 -23.93 16.11
CA ALA A 167 4.49 -25.09 16.91
C ALA A 167 4.61 -24.86 18.43
N LYS A 168 5.35 -23.82 18.87
CA LYS A 168 5.49 -23.43 20.28
C LYS A 168 4.40 -22.46 20.73
N VAL A 169 3.53 -22.01 19.83
CA VAL A 169 2.43 -21.09 20.13
C VAL A 169 1.18 -21.90 20.42
N GLU A 170 0.63 -21.75 21.63
CA GLU A 170 -0.56 -22.48 22.08
C GLU A 170 -1.84 -21.85 21.51
N GLU A 171 -1.81 -20.54 21.25
CA GLU A 171 -2.91 -19.77 20.70
C GLU A 171 -3.26 -20.22 19.27
N LYS A 172 -4.56 -20.21 18.94
CA LYS A 172 -5.03 -20.58 17.60
C LYS A 172 -4.66 -19.49 16.60
N ALA A 173 -4.29 -19.91 15.38
CA ALA A 173 -4.10 -18.99 14.27
C ALA A 173 -5.42 -18.29 13.94
N ARG A 174 -5.39 -16.95 13.86
CA ARG A 174 -6.58 -16.18 13.49
C ARG A 174 -6.79 -16.15 11.98
N PRO A 175 -8.03 -16.00 11.51
CA PRO A 175 -8.31 -15.81 10.09
C PRO A 175 -7.57 -14.60 9.51
N ASN A 176 -7.02 -14.75 8.31
CA ASN A 176 -6.45 -13.67 7.53
C ASN A 176 -7.54 -13.00 6.68
N ALA A 177 -8.49 -12.37 7.35
CA ALA A 177 -9.64 -11.77 6.69
C ALA A 177 -9.24 -10.49 5.93
N VAL A 178 -9.64 -10.39 4.66
CA VAL A 178 -9.49 -9.13 3.91
C VAL A 178 -10.54 -8.14 4.40
N LEU A 179 -10.09 -7.18 5.21
CA LEU A 179 -10.96 -6.16 5.81
C LEU A 179 -11.39 -5.07 4.83
N ALA A 180 -10.67 -4.91 3.72
CA ALA A 180 -10.98 -3.93 2.69
C ALA A 180 -12.34 -4.23 2.04
N SER A 181 -13.15 -3.20 1.81
CA SER A 181 -14.36 -3.29 0.97
C SER A 181 -13.98 -3.44 -0.49
N ALA A 182 -13.00 -2.63 -0.92
CA ALA A 182 -12.53 -2.56 -2.28
C ALA A 182 -11.01 -2.36 -2.33
N LYS A 183 -10.43 -2.58 -3.50
CA LYS A 183 -9.07 -2.19 -3.85
C LYS A 183 -9.09 -1.39 -5.15
N VAL A 184 -8.20 -0.41 -5.28
CA VAL A 184 -8.02 0.34 -6.53
C VAL A 184 -7.34 -0.58 -7.53
N VAL A 185 -7.88 -0.75 -8.73
CA VAL A 185 -7.30 -1.61 -9.78
C VAL A 185 -6.72 -0.82 -10.94
N ASN A 186 -7.15 0.43 -11.11
CA ASN A 186 -6.60 1.34 -12.09
C ASN A 186 -6.83 2.77 -11.61
N SER A 187 -5.81 3.62 -11.68
CA SER A 187 -5.93 5.03 -11.38
C SER A 187 -5.13 5.87 -12.36
N ARG A 188 -5.71 7.00 -12.77
CA ARG A 188 -5.01 8.08 -13.47
C ARG A 188 -5.09 9.31 -12.60
N GLY A 189 -3.95 9.83 -12.16
CA GLY A 189 -3.87 10.97 -11.23
C GLY A 189 -3.84 10.54 -9.77
N GLU A 190 -4.09 11.49 -8.86
CA GLU A 190 -3.99 11.26 -7.42
C GLU A 190 -5.34 10.92 -6.80
N VAL A 191 -5.42 9.75 -6.17
CA VAL A 191 -6.59 9.28 -5.41
C VAL A 191 -6.25 9.36 -3.93
N ASN A 192 -7.15 9.92 -3.14
CA ASN A 192 -7.00 9.97 -1.68
C ASN A 192 -8.19 9.29 -1.01
N ALA A 193 -7.96 8.64 0.13
CA ALA A 193 -9.00 8.13 1.01
C ALA A 193 -8.86 8.78 2.39
N THR A 194 -9.98 9.19 2.96
CA THR A 194 -10.06 9.73 4.32
C THR A 194 -10.91 8.80 5.16
N ASP A 195 -10.36 8.27 6.25
CA ASP A 195 -11.09 7.38 7.13
C ASP A 195 -12.06 8.12 8.06
N ALA A 196 -12.83 7.37 8.86
CA ALA A 196 -13.80 7.94 9.80
C ALA A 196 -13.16 8.80 10.91
N SER A 197 -11.84 8.68 11.16
CA SER A 197 -11.11 9.53 12.10
C SER A 197 -10.64 10.85 11.48
N GLY A 198 -10.82 11.02 10.17
CA GLY A 198 -10.31 12.17 9.41
C GLY A 198 -8.88 11.97 8.92
N THR A 199 -8.29 10.79 9.07
CA THR A 199 -6.93 10.51 8.60
C THR A 199 -6.94 10.33 7.09
N ARG A 200 -6.30 11.25 6.37
CA ARG A 200 -6.18 11.23 4.91
C ARG A 200 -4.93 10.48 4.47
N ARG A 201 -5.08 9.60 3.48
CA ARG A 201 -3.98 8.85 2.86
C ARG A 201 -4.11 8.84 1.34
N ARG A 202 -2.97 8.86 0.65
CA ARG A 202 -2.91 8.60 -0.79
C ARG A 202 -3.16 7.11 -1.05
N VAL A 203 -3.98 6.80 -2.03
CA VAL A 203 -4.27 5.44 -2.48
C VAL A 203 -3.73 5.29 -3.90
N VAL A 204 -3.03 4.18 -4.14
CA VAL A 204 -2.48 3.81 -5.45
C VAL A 204 -3.12 2.50 -5.90
N ASP A 205 -2.79 2.05 -7.11
CA ASP A 205 -3.20 0.73 -7.59
C ASP A 205 -2.79 -0.37 -6.59
N GLY A 206 -3.73 -1.27 -6.29
CA GLY A 206 -3.63 -2.28 -5.23
C GLY A 206 -4.07 -1.81 -3.84
N GLY A 207 -4.13 -0.49 -3.62
CA GLY A 207 -4.45 0.12 -2.33
C GLY A 207 -5.87 -0.17 -1.86
N SER A 208 -6.01 -0.46 -0.57
CA SER A 208 -7.27 -0.83 0.06
C SER A 208 -8.15 0.37 0.40
N ILE A 209 -9.45 0.22 0.16
CA ILE A 209 -10.54 1.09 0.62
C ILE A 209 -11.37 0.30 1.65
N TYR A 210 -11.63 0.90 2.81
CA TYR A 210 -12.30 0.30 3.95
C TYR A 210 -13.72 0.85 4.14
N PRO A 211 -14.60 0.14 4.87
CA PRO A 211 -15.87 0.70 5.29
C PRO A 211 -15.69 2.02 6.04
N GLY A 212 -16.49 3.02 5.70
CA GLY A 212 -16.43 4.38 6.23
C GLY A 212 -15.50 5.33 5.47
N ASP A 213 -14.63 4.84 4.58
CA ASP A 213 -13.72 5.71 3.82
C ASP A 213 -14.48 6.65 2.88
N LEU A 214 -14.05 7.91 2.85
CA LEU A 214 -14.33 8.87 1.79
C LEU A 214 -13.19 8.87 0.78
N VAL A 215 -13.46 8.40 -0.44
CA VAL A 215 -12.54 8.39 -1.57
C VAL A 215 -12.72 9.65 -2.41
N GLU A 216 -11.62 10.30 -2.75
CA GLU A 216 -11.58 11.57 -3.46
C GLU A 216 -10.66 11.50 -4.68
N THR A 217 -11.13 12.00 -5.82
CA THR A 217 -10.34 12.19 -7.05
C THR A 217 -10.19 13.67 -7.38
N GLY A 218 -9.02 14.07 -7.89
CA GLY A 218 -8.74 15.43 -8.34
C GLY A 218 -9.34 15.76 -9.72
N ALA A 219 -9.02 16.93 -10.25
CA ALA A 219 -9.27 17.28 -11.64
C ALA A 219 -8.41 16.42 -12.58
N GLY A 220 -8.95 16.01 -13.73
CA GLY A 220 -8.30 15.08 -14.67
C GLY A 220 -8.02 13.68 -14.10
N THR A 221 -8.51 13.38 -12.90
CA THR A 221 -8.25 12.12 -12.20
C THR A 221 -9.43 11.16 -12.36
N ASN A 222 -9.16 9.88 -12.52
CA ASN A 222 -10.16 8.83 -12.39
C ASN A 222 -9.57 7.59 -11.69
N ALA A 223 -10.44 6.77 -11.13
CA ALA A 223 -10.05 5.57 -10.39
C ALA A 223 -11.10 4.48 -10.51
N VAL A 224 -10.68 3.23 -10.68
CA VAL A 224 -11.55 2.06 -10.68
C VAL A 224 -11.37 1.30 -9.38
N LEU A 225 -12.46 1.15 -8.64
CA LEU A 225 -12.55 0.36 -7.42
C LEU A 225 -13.15 -1.01 -7.76
N ALA A 226 -12.44 -2.08 -7.44
CA ALA A 226 -12.98 -3.44 -7.45
C ALA A 226 -13.35 -3.83 -6.03
N PHE A 227 -14.58 -4.28 -5.81
CA PHE A 227 -15.07 -4.71 -4.50
C PHE A 227 -14.96 -6.23 -4.34
N ARG A 228 -14.98 -6.70 -3.09
CA ARG A 228 -14.91 -8.14 -2.79
C ARG A 228 -16.07 -8.96 -3.35
N ASP A 229 -17.22 -8.33 -3.61
CA ASP A 229 -18.41 -8.97 -4.17
C ASP A 229 -18.44 -8.95 -5.71
N GLU A 230 -17.32 -8.65 -6.37
CA GLU A 230 -17.20 -8.46 -7.83
C GLU A 230 -17.86 -7.18 -8.38
N SER A 231 -18.44 -6.32 -7.54
CA SER A 231 -18.87 -4.99 -7.98
C SER A 231 -17.66 -4.16 -8.44
N LYS A 232 -17.84 -3.35 -9.47
CA LYS A 232 -16.83 -2.41 -9.96
C LYS A 232 -17.41 -1.01 -10.03
N VAL A 233 -16.71 -0.03 -9.44
CA VAL A 233 -17.11 1.37 -9.45
C VAL A 233 -15.97 2.21 -10.02
N THR A 234 -16.22 2.92 -11.11
CA THR A 234 -15.28 3.90 -11.64
C THR A 234 -15.67 5.29 -11.16
N LEU A 235 -14.76 5.97 -10.48
CA LEU A 235 -14.86 7.36 -10.05
C LEU A 235 -14.29 8.25 -11.15
N GLY A 236 -15.06 9.26 -11.59
CA GLY A 236 -14.58 10.29 -12.53
C GLY A 236 -13.86 11.43 -11.82
N SER A 237 -13.59 12.53 -12.53
CA SER A 237 -12.91 13.71 -11.97
C SER A 237 -13.70 14.39 -10.85
N THR A 238 -12.97 14.98 -9.91
CA THR A 238 -13.53 15.80 -8.81
C THR A 238 -14.62 15.07 -8.01
N THR A 239 -14.48 13.75 -7.86
CA THR A 239 -15.47 12.89 -7.24
C THR A 239 -15.22 12.75 -5.74
N ARG A 240 -16.29 12.77 -4.95
CA ARG A 240 -16.29 12.45 -3.51
C ARG A 240 -17.25 11.29 -3.29
N PHE A 241 -16.70 10.11 -3.05
CA PHE A 241 -17.44 8.85 -2.97
C PHE A 241 -17.17 8.18 -1.63
N ARG A 242 -18.22 7.90 -0.86
CA ARG A 242 -18.10 7.27 0.46
C ARG A 242 -18.57 5.82 0.40
N VAL A 243 -17.81 4.93 1.02
CA VAL A 243 -18.24 3.56 1.28
C VAL A 243 -18.94 3.53 2.64
N ASP A 244 -20.25 3.71 2.68
CA ASP A 244 -20.97 3.84 3.96
C ASP A 244 -21.02 2.52 4.72
N ASN A 245 -21.35 1.43 4.03
CA ASN A 245 -21.38 0.10 4.62
C ASN A 245 -21.15 -0.95 3.54
N PHE A 246 -20.19 -1.83 3.78
CA PHE A 246 -19.93 -2.97 2.93
C PHE A 246 -19.72 -4.22 3.78
N VAL A 247 -20.65 -5.17 3.66
CA VAL A 247 -20.60 -6.48 4.30
C VAL A 247 -20.74 -7.52 3.20
N TYR A 248 -19.79 -8.44 3.13
CA TYR A 248 -19.79 -9.50 2.14
C TYR A 248 -19.15 -10.76 2.71
N ASP A 249 -19.90 -11.85 2.59
CA ASP A 249 -19.46 -13.22 2.78
C ASP A 249 -19.83 -14.01 1.52
N GLU A 250 -18.85 -14.71 0.95
CA GLU A 250 -19.01 -15.41 -0.34
C GLU A 250 -20.07 -16.52 -0.27
N LYS A 251 -20.18 -17.19 0.89
CA LYS A 251 -21.14 -18.28 1.10
C LYS A 251 -22.56 -17.77 1.35
N ASN A 252 -22.71 -16.53 1.81
CA ASN A 252 -23.98 -15.91 2.19
C ASN A 252 -24.19 -14.55 1.50
N ALA A 253 -23.93 -14.48 0.19
CA ALA A 253 -23.98 -13.21 -0.57
C ALA A 253 -25.31 -12.44 -0.43
N GLY A 254 -26.44 -13.14 -0.26
CA GLY A 254 -27.78 -12.54 -0.08
C GLY A 254 -27.99 -11.82 1.25
N GLU A 255 -27.14 -12.06 2.26
CA GLU A 255 -27.12 -11.34 3.54
C GLU A 255 -26.15 -10.14 3.52
N GLY A 256 -25.32 -10.04 2.49
CA GLY A 256 -24.38 -8.94 2.30
C GLY A 256 -25.09 -7.60 2.14
N ARG A 257 -24.34 -6.51 2.29
CA ARG A 257 -24.80 -5.13 2.06
C ARG A 257 -23.75 -4.35 1.29
N PHE A 258 -24.20 -3.56 0.32
CA PHE A 258 -23.41 -2.62 -0.45
C PHE A 258 -24.12 -1.26 -0.41
N LEU A 259 -23.75 -0.41 0.53
CA LEU A 259 -24.30 0.94 0.67
C LEU A 259 -23.17 1.96 0.50
N VAL A 260 -23.35 2.86 -0.46
CA VAL A 260 -22.36 3.87 -0.81
C VAL A 260 -23.05 5.21 -1.07
N SER A 261 -22.30 6.31 -0.92
CA SER A 261 -22.79 7.66 -1.17
C SER A 261 -21.94 8.35 -2.22
N LEU A 262 -22.58 8.92 -3.23
CA LEU A 262 -21.96 9.90 -4.11
C LEU A 262 -22.28 11.30 -3.59
N LEU A 263 -21.28 11.96 -3.03
CA LEU A 263 -21.41 13.32 -2.49
C LEU A 263 -21.19 14.39 -3.56
N LYS A 264 -20.36 14.10 -4.57
CA LYS A 264 -20.02 15.00 -5.68
C LYS A 264 -19.35 14.22 -6.80
N GLY A 265 -19.51 14.68 -8.04
CA GLY A 265 -18.77 14.21 -9.20
C GLY A 265 -19.54 13.13 -9.95
N SER A 266 -18.85 12.10 -10.43
CA SER A 266 -19.48 11.07 -11.25
C SER A 266 -18.98 9.69 -10.91
N VAL A 267 -19.89 8.71 -10.91
CA VAL A 267 -19.55 7.30 -10.82
C VAL A 267 -20.18 6.52 -11.98
N ARG A 268 -19.41 5.56 -12.50
CA ARG A 268 -19.95 4.47 -13.31
C ARG A 268 -19.96 3.23 -12.43
N ALA A 269 -21.13 2.66 -12.19
CA ALA A 269 -21.32 1.53 -11.29
C ALA A 269 -21.66 0.27 -12.08
N LEU A 270 -21.11 -0.86 -11.66
CA LEU A 270 -21.47 -2.20 -12.09
C LEU A 270 -21.61 -3.07 -10.83
N THR A 271 -22.78 -3.65 -10.62
CA THR A 271 -23.03 -4.49 -9.43
C THR A 271 -22.52 -5.90 -9.59
N GLY A 272 -22.09 -6.49 -8.49
CA GLY A 272 -21.68 -7.87 -8.39
C GLY A 272 -22.67 -8.76 -7.65
N LEU A 273 -22.13 -9.72 -6.89
CA LEU A 273 -22.81 -10.87 -6.32
C LEU A 273 -23.86 -10.49 -5.26
N ILE A 274 -23.64 -9.43 -4.47
CA ILE A 274 -24.66 -8.97 -3.50
C ILE A 274 -25.92 -8.52 -4.24
N GLY A 275 -25.77 -7.67 -5.26
CA GLY A 275 -26.90 -7.18 -6.05
C GLY A 275 -27.60 -8.28 -6.83
N LYS A 276 -26.85 -9.26 -7.32
CA LYS A 276 -27.39 -10.45 -7.99
C LYS A 276 -28.20 -11.35 -7.04
N ALA A 277 -27.73 -11.53 -5.81
CA ALA A 277 -28.40 -12.36 -4.81
C ALA A 277 -29.62 -11.67 -4.19
N ASN A 278 -29.48 -10.39 -3.83
CA ASN A 278 -30.57 -9.59 -3.26
C ASN A 278 -30.43 -8.11 -3.65
N THR A 279 -31.22 -7.71 -4.64
CA THR A 279 -31.21 -6.35 -5.19
C THR A 279 -31.51 -5.23 -4.19
N ARG A 280 -32.16 -5.52 -3.06
CA ARG A 280 -32.46 -4.51 -2.02
C ARG A 280 -31.25 -4.16 -1.16
N ASN A 281 -30.19 -4.95 -1.25
CA ASN A 281 -28.99 -4.77 -0.44
C ASN A 281 -27.94 -3.88 -1.11
N VAL A 282 -28.21 -3.39 -2.32
CA VAL A 282 -27.34 -2.47 -3.04
C VAL A 282 -28.02 -1.10 -3.18
N GLY A 283 -27.36 -0.06 -2.66
CA GLY A 283 -27.89 1.29 -2.68
C GLY A 283 -26.79 2.34 -2.85
N TYR A 284 -27.07 3.32 -3.70
CA TYR A 284 -26.25 4.50 -3.95
C TYR A 284 -27.04 5.71 -3.49
N ALA A 285 -26.60 6.36 -2.41
CA ALA A 285 -27.21 7.57 -1.90
C ALA A 285 -26.56 8.81 -2.52
N THR A 286 -27.37 9.85 -2.68
CA THR A 286 -26.95 11.22 -3.02
C THR A 286 -27.72 12.19 -2.13
N ALA A 287 -27.38 13.47 -2.15
CA ALA A 287 -28.15 14.45 -1.37
C ALA A 287 -29.63 14.53 -1.80
N THR A 288 -29.98 14.13 -3.03
CA THR A 288 -31.31 14.34 -3.63
C THR A 288 -32.09 13.07 -3.91
N ALA A 289 -31.44 11.90 -3.94
CA ALA A 289 -32.10 10.63 -4.26
C ALA A 289 -31.31 9.41 -3.75
N THR A 290 -32.02 8.30 -3.59
CA THR A 290 -31.44 6.97 -3.43
C THR A 290 -31.64 6.17 -4.72
N ILE A 291 -30.56 5.60 -5.23
CA ILE A 291 -30.53 4.76 -6.43
C ILE A 291 -30.31 3.31 -6.00
N GLY A 292 -31.30 2.46 -6.28
CA GLY A 292 -31.17 1.01 -6.18
C GLY A 292 -30.70 0.43 -7.52
N ILE A 293 -29.68 -0.43 -7.48
CA ILE A 293 -29.11 -1.07 -8.67
C ILE A 293 -29.39 -2.57 -8.60
N ARG A 294 -29.93 -3.15 -9.67
CA ARG A 294 -30.48 -4.51 -9.71
C ARG A 294 -29.73 -5.38 -10.71
N GLY A 295 -28.54 -5.86 -10.35
CA GLY A 295 -27.71 -6.65 -11.26
C GLY A 295 -27.27 -5.87 -12.50
N SER A 296 -27.22 -4.55 -12.39
CA SER A 296 -27.20 -3.62 -13.51
C SER A 296 -25.94 -2.76 -13.53
N GLY A 297 -25.79 -2.01 -14.62
CA GLY A 297 -24.70 -1.08 -14.84
C GLY A 297 -25.23 0.28 -15.28
N GLY A 298 -24.69 1.34 -14.71
CA GLY A 298 -25.19 2.69 -14.97
C GLY A 298 -24.24 3.78 -14.50
N ASP A 299 -24.57 4.99 -14.90
CA ASP A 299 -23.83 6.20 -14.59
C ASP A 299 -24.66 7.07 -13.65
N ILE A 300 -24.00 7.63 -12.64
CA ILE A 300 -24.60 8.57 -11.68
C ILE A 300 -23.68 9.78 -11.65
N VAL A 301 -24.20 10.95 -12.00
CA VAL A 301 -23.50 12.23 -11.99
C VAL A 301 -24.21 13.17 -11.04
N CYS A 302 -23.48 13.71 -10.07
CA CYS A 302 -24.02 14.66 -9.12
C CYS A 302 -23.15 15.92 -9.06
N THR A 303 -23.72 17.03 -9.55
CA THR A 303 -23.09 18.35 -9.62
C THR A 303 -24.04 19.45 -9.13
N GLY A 304 -23.51 20.62 -8.79
CA GLY A 304 -24.33 21.74 -8.31
C GLY A 304 -25.04 21.41 -7.01
N ALA A 305 -26.34 21.68 -6.91
CA ALA A 305 -27.07 21.57 -5.64
C ALA A 305 -27.05 20.16 -5.03
N CYS A 306 -27.09 19.10 -5.84
CA CYS A 306 -27.01 17.74 -5.30
C CYS A 306 -25.62 17.45 -4.68
N ALA A 307 -24.59 18.19 -5.10
CA ALA A 307 -23.24 18.09 -4.58
C ALA A 307 -22.96 19.05 -3.40
N GLY A 308 -23.99 19.77 -2.93
CA GLY A 308 -23.83 20.85 -1.96
C GLY A 308 -23.13 22.09 -2.52
N GLU A 309 -23.16 22.27 -3.84
CA GLU A 309 -22.55 23.41 -4.55
C GLU A 309 -23.63 24.34 -5.12
N PRO A 310 -23.30 25.61 -5.46
CA PRO A 310 -24.25 26.48 -6.14
C PRO A 310 -24.82 25.85 -7.40
N GLY A 311 -26.15 25.86 -7.54
CA GLY A 311 -26.84 25.30 -8.70
C GLY A 311 -26.70 26.18 -9.92
N ALA A 312 -25.75 25.88 -10.80
CA ALA A 312 -25.70 26.48 -12.14
C ALA A 312 -26.69 25.77 -13.08
N PRO A 313 -27.19 26.42 -14.15
CA PRO A 313 -28.00 25.76 -15.16
C PRO A 313 -27.32 24.49 -15.72
N GLY A 314 -28.08 23.39 -15.81
CA GLY A 314 -27.56 22.10 -16.27
C GLY A 314 -26.81 21.28 -15.20
N THR A 315 -26.70 21.78 -13.97
CA THR A 315 -26.22 21.00 -12.82
C THR A 315 -27.38 20.34 -12.09
N GLY A 316 -27.14 19.19 -11.47
CA GLY A 316 -28.15 18.41 -10.78
C GLY A 316 -27.70 16.96 -10.62
N LEU A 317 -28.67 16.08 -10.41
CA LEU A 317 -28.44 14.63 -10.40
C LEU A 317 -28.86 14.03 -11.74
N THR A 318 -27.93 13.37 -12.42
CA THR A 318 -28.20 12.56 -13.61
C THR A 318 -27.96 11.10 -13.29
N VAL A 319 -28.94 10.24 -13.60
CA VAL A 319 -28.82 8.78 -13.52
C VAL A 319 -29.10 8.20 -14.89
N TYR A 320 -28.28 7.28 -15.37
CA TYR A 320 -28.47 6.63 -16.66
C TYR A 320 -28.18 5.13 -16.57
N ALA A 321 -29.13 4.29 -16.97
CA ALA A 321 -28.95 2.85 -17.01
C ALA A 321 -28.44 2.42 -18.39
N TRP A 322 -27.27 1.77 -18.44
CA TRP A 322 -26.71 1.21 -19.69
C TRP A 322 -26.70 -0.32 -19.72
N LEU A 323 -27.03 -0.97 -18.61
CA LEU A 323 -27.25 -2.41 -18.50
C LEU A 323 -28.43 -2.65 -17.55
N ASP A 324 -29.38 -3.49 -17.95
CA ASP A 324 -30.57 -3.88 -17.18
C ASP A 324 -31.38 -2.68 -16.65
N SER A 325 -31.70 -2.63 -15.34
CA SER A 325 -32.60 -1.62 -14.79
C SER A 325 -32.11 -0.97 -13.51
N PHE A 326 -32.46 0.30 -13.34
CA PHE A 326 -32.18 1.11 -12.15
C PHE A 326 -33.51 1.53 -11.53
N THR A 327 -33.53 1.64 -10.21
CA THR A 327 -34.64 2.31 -9.51
C THR A 327 -34.15 3.57 -8.84
N VAL A 328 -34.81 4.68 -9.11
CA VAL A 328 -34.49 5.97 -8.50
C VAL A 328 -35.64 6.35 -7.60
N SER A 329 -35.35 6.53 -6.31
CA SER A 329 -36.25 7.09 -5.31
C SER A 329 -35.79 8.53 -5.02
N PRO A 330 -36.37 9.53 -5.70
CA PRO A 330 -36.06 10.92 -5.39
C PRO A 330 -36.56 11.26 -3.98
N CYS A 331 -35.92 12.25 -3.35
CA CYS A 331 -36.40 12.81 -2.08
C CYS A 331 -36.50 11.79 -0.93
N ALA A 332 -35.67 10.74 -0.95
CA ALA A 332 -35.66 9.71 0.10
C ALA A 332 -35.39 10.34 1.49
N ALA A 333 -36.05 9.83 2.54
CA ALA A 333 -35.99 10.38 3.89
C ALA A 333 -34.53 10.58 4.37
N GLY A 334 -34.17 11.80 4.75
CA GLY A 334 -32.79 12.21 5.11
C GLY A 334 -32.05 12.99 4.03
N SER A 335 -32.60 13.11 2.81
CA SER A 335 -32.17 14.11 1.83
C SER A 335 -32.37 15.52 2.39
N GLN A 336 -31.34 16.38 2.31
CA GLN A 336 -31.47 17.78 2.69
C GLN A 336 -32.45 18.47 1.72
N PRO A 337 -33.36 19.33 2.20
CA PRO A 337 -34.13 20.20 1.32
C PRO A 337 -33.17 20.96 0.41
N LEU A 338 -33.46 21.01 -0.89
CA LEU A 338 -32.73 21.88 -1.82
C LEU A 338 -32.77 23.29 -1.24
N THR A 339 -31.60 23.85 -0.89
CA THR A 339 -31.45 25.04 -0.02
C THR A 339 -31.88 26.36 -0.68
N GLN A 340 -32.74 26.31 -1.69
CA GLN A 340 -33.27 27.47 -2.38
C GLN A 340 -34.71 27.22 -2.86
N GLY A 341 -35.64 27.05 -1.92
CA GLY A 341 -37.10 27.12 -2.18
C GLY A 341 -37.72 26.01 -3.05
N GLY A 342 -36.94 25.02 -3.49
CA GLY A 342 -37.45 23.85 -4.20
C GLY A 342 -37.83 22.75 -3.22
N SER A 343 -39.13 22.57 -2.94
CA SER A 343 -39.59 21.32 -2.33
C SER A 343 -39.39 20.18 -3.32
N CYS A 344 -38.81 19.08 -2.84
CA CYS A 344 -38.59 17.88 -3.63
C CYS A 344 -39.98 17.22 -3.88
N ASN A 345 -40.66 17.63 -4.95
CA ASN A 345 -42.10 17.38 -5.16
C ASN A 345 -42.44 15.99 -5.72
N ALA A 346 -41.45 15.12 -5.93
CA ALA A 346 -41.66 13.81 -6.52
C ALA A 346 -41.12 12.70 -5.62
N THR A 347 -42.02 12.01 -4.92
CA THR A 347 -41.72 10.84 -4.08
C THR A 347 -41.92 9.51 -4.80
N ALA A 348 -42.45 9.53 -6.03
CA ALA A 348 -42.75 8.32 -6.78
C ALA A 348 -41.47 7.66 -7.31
N LEU A 349 -41.30 6.37 -6.97
CA LEU A 349 -40.24 5.51 -7.47
C LEU A 349 -40.23 5.52 -9.01
N GLN A 350 -39.08 5.87 -9.59
CA GLN A 350 -38.85 5.79 -11.04
C GLN A 350 -38.07 4.52 -11.36
N VAL A 351 -38.44 3.84 -12.45
CA VAL A 351 -37.71 2.67 -12.95
C VAL A 351 -37.15 3.02 -14.32
N LEU A 352 -35.83 2.93 -14.46
CA LEU A 352 -35.11 3.17 -15.71
C LEU A 352 -34.67 1.84 -16.29
N GLN A 353 -34.99 1.59 -17.55
CA GLN A 353 -34.47 0.46 -18.32
C GLN A 353 -33.16 0.86 -19.03
N ALA A 354 -32.44 -0.12 -19.56
CA ALA A 354 -31.25 0.12 -20.35
C ALA A 354 -31.54 1.09 -21.51
N GLY A 355 -30.68 2.10 -21.65
CA GLY A 355 -30.87 3.20 -22.62
C GLY A 355 -31.70 4.37 -22.10
N GLN A 356 -32.20 4.31 -20.86
CA GLN A 356 -32.97 5.39 -20.24
C GLN A 356 -32.19 6.05 -19.12
N GLY A 357 -32.34 7.37 -19.01
CA GLY A 357 -31.86 8.15 -17.90
C GLY A 357 -32.92 9.08 -17.31
N LEU A 358 -32.58 9.62 -16.16
CA LEU A 358 -33.36 10.61 -15.43
C LEU A 358 -32.42 11.73 -14.99
N TYR A 359 -32.82 12.95 -15.29
CA TYR A 359 -32.21 14.17 -14.78
C TYR A 359 -33.13 14.81 -13.75
N ILE A 360 -32.58 15.08 -12.57
CA ILE A 360 -33.25 15.73 -11.44
C ILE A 360 -32.56 17.08 -11.23
N PRO A 361 -33.14 18.17 -11.73
CA PRO A 361 -32.55 19.49 -11.57
C PRO A 361 -32.69 20.00 -10.12
N PRO A 362 -31.91 21.02 -9.72
CA PRO A 362 -32.06 21.72 -8.44
C PRO A 362 -33.43 22.38 -8.29
N THR A 363 -34.05 22.78 -9.40
CA THR A 363 -35.37 23.42 -9.43
C THR A 363 -36.12 22.95 -10.67
N GLY A 364 -37.43 22.72 -10.54
CA GLY A 364 -38.29 22.30 -11.67
C GLY A 364 -38.54 20.80 -11.71
N PRO A 365 -39.25 20.31 -12.75
CA PRO A 365 -39.64 18.92 -12.87
C PRO A 365 -38.45 18.01 -13.25
N MET A 366 -38.54 16.74 -12.86
CA MET A 366 -37.64 15.70 -13.36
C MET A 366 -37.83 15.50 -14.86
N GLN A 367 -36.75 15.12 -15.55
CA GLN A 367 -36.74 14.95 -17.00
C GLN A 367 -36.14 13.59 -17.36
N PHE A 368 -36.86 12.81 -18.17
CA PHE A 368 -36.26 11.63 -18.79
C PHE A 368 -35.27 12.06 -19.87
N ILE A 369 -34.12 11.40 -19.92
CA ILE A 369 -33.08 11.63 -20.91
C ILE A 369 -32.79 10.33 -21.67
N ALA A 370 -32.49 10.45 -22.95
CA ALA A 370 -32.10 9.32 -23.80
C ALA A 370 -30.58 9.26 -24.03
N ASN A 371 -29.87 10.35 -23.77
CA ASN A 371 -28.43 10.43 -24.00
C ASN A 371 -27.68 10.12 -22.70
N GLN A 372 -26.70 9.23 -22.80
CA GLN A 372 -25.79 8.92 -21.69
C GLN A 372 -24.93 10.15 -21.35
N PRO A 373 -24.73 10.47 -20.06
CA PRO A 373 -23.86 11.57 -19.68
C PRO A 373 -22.40 11.27 -20.06
N THR A 374 -21.67 12.31 -20.47
CA THR A 374 -20.24 12.20 -20.75
C THR A 374 -19.46 12.14 -19.44
N ILE A 375 -18.78 11.02 -19.19
CA ILE A 375 -17.86 10.84 -18.07
C ILE A 375 -16.50 10.44 -18.63
N ASP A 376 -15.47 11.26 -18.39
CA ASP A 376 -14.08 11.01 -18.76
C ASP A 376 -13.41 9.98 -17.80
N ALA A 377 -13.97 8.77 -17.83
CA ALA A 377 -13.49 7.62 -17.08
C ALA A 377 -13.95 6.32 -17.76
N PRO A 378 -13.15 5.23 -17.69
CA PRO A 378 -13.46 3.98 -18.36
C PRO A 378 -14.74 3.32 -17.83
N ARG A 379 -15.40 2.51 -18.67
CA ARG A 379 -16.55 1.71 -18.21
C ARG A 379 -16.04 0.55 -17.34
N PRO A 380 -16.65 0.27 -16.16
CA PRO A 380 -16.07 -0.68 -15.21
C PRO A 380 -16.02 -2.13 -15.72
N ASP A 381 -16.95 -2.53 -16.59
CA ASP A 381 -17.03 -3.87 -17.17
C ASP A 381 -15.82 -4.22 -18.04
N GLY A 382 -15.23 -3.25 -18.75
CA GLY A 382 -14.01 -3.42 -19.54
C GLY A 382 -12.73 -3.51 -18.72
N VAL A 383 -12.80 -3.30 -17.39
CA VAL A 383 -11.63 -3.32 -16.51
C VAL A 383 -11.36 -4.74 -16.01
N VAL A 384 -10.13 -5.21 -16.26
CA VAL A 384 -9.63 -6.50 -15.78
C VAL A 384 -9.20 -6.35 -14.31
N VAL A 385 -9.73 -7.23 -13.46
CA VAL A 385 -9.37 -7.31 -12.04
C VAL A 385 -8.37 -8.45 -11.86
N PRO A 386 -7.22 -8.23 -11.21
CA PRO A 386 -6.29 -9.31 -10.92
C PRO A 386 -6.94 -10.44 -10.12
N PRO A 387 -6.80 -11.72 -10.51
CA PRO A 387 -7.54 -12.83 -9.89
C PRO A 387 -7.18 -13.03 -8.40
N LYS A 388 -5.95 -12.69 -8.00
CA LYS A 388 -5.47 -12.84 -6.62
C LYS A 388 -5.79 -11.65 -5.70
N LEU A 389 -6.51 -10.64 -6.21
CA LEU A 389 -6.69 -9.37 -5.51
C LEU A 389 -7.33 -9.54 -4.11
N PHE A 390 -8.29 -10.47 -3.99
CA PHE A 390 -9.01 -10.78 -2.74
C PHE A 390 -8.91 -12.25 -2.29
N SER A 391 -8.35 -13.14 -3.11
CA SER A 391 -8.35 -14.58 -2.83
C SER A 391 -7.51 -14.96 -1.61
N GLY A 392 -7.95 -15.97 -0.87
CA GLY A 392 -7.15 -16.68 0.13
C GLY A 392 -6.63 -18.02 -0.42
N ASP A 393 -5.58 -18.55 0.19
CA ASP A 393 -5.01 -19.85 -0.13
C ASP A 393 -4.49 -20.53 1.14
N ASN A 394 -4.42 -21.86 1.13
CA ASN A 394 -3.79 -22.61 2.21
C ASN A 394 -2.27 -22.53 2.06
N VAL A 395 -1.61 -21.85 3.00
CA VAL A 395 -0.15 -21.74 3.07
C VAL A 395 0.30 -22.30 4.40
N PRO A 396 0.94 -23.49 4.43
CA PRO A 396 1.51 -24.04 5.64
C PRO A 396 2.55 -23.10 6.27
N GLU A 397 2.55 -22.97 7.59
CA GLU A 397 3.48 -22.08 8.33
C GLU A 397 4.95 -22.53 8.28
N ASN A 398 5.21 -23.76 7.84
CA ASN A 398 6.55 -24.30 7.57
C ASN A 398 7.00 -24.13 6.11
N SER A 399 6.22 -23.42 5.28
CA SER A 399 6.60 -23.15 3.88
C SER A 399 7.84 -22.26 3.83
N GLU A 400 8.78 -22.60 2.95
CA GLU A 400 10.00 -21.82 2.75
C GLU A 400 9.71 -20.63 1.81
N GLY A 401 10.11 -19.42 2.21
CA GLY A 401 9.83 -18.20 1.46
C GLY A 401 9.72 -16.96 2.35
N LEU A 402 9.18 -15.88 1.78
CA LEU A 402 8.95 -14.64 2.50
C LEU A 402 7.49 -14.60 2.99
N PHE A 403 7.30 -14.44 4.31
CA PHE A 403 6.03 -14.04 4.88
C PHE A 403 6.05 -12.55 5.24
N VAL A 404 4.95 -11.86 4.96
CA VAL A 404 4.72 -10.47 5.33
C VAL A 404 3.40 -10.37 6.05
N PHE A 405 3.35 -9.59 7.13
CA PHE A 405 2.10 -9.26 7.80
C PHE A 405 1.95 -7.74 7.94
N VAL A 406 0.88 -7.20 7.37
CA VAL A 406 0.59 -5.76 7.37
C VAL A 406 -0.33 -5.44 8.54
N ARG A 407 0.18 -4.69 9.51
CA ARG A 407 -0.60 -4.29 10.70
C ARG A 407 -1.35 -2.99 10.49
N ASP A 408 -0.78 -2.10 9.70
CA ASP A 408 -1.42 -0.88 9.24
C ASP A 408 -0.82 -0.46 7.89
N GLY A 409 -1.57 0.28 7.07
CA GLY A 409 -1.07 0.75 5.77
C GLY A 409 -1.21 -0.26 4.64
N HIS A 410 -0.33 -0.14 3.64
CA HIS A 410 -0.37 -0.94 2.41
C HIS A 410 1.02 -1.40 1.97
N ILE A 411 1.11 -2.66 1.56
CA ILE A 411 2.30 -3.29 0.99
C ILE A 411 1.96 -3.96 -0.34
N GLU A 412 2.91 -3.87 -1.26
CA GLU A 412 2.96 -4.69 -2.46
C GLU A 412 4.10 -5.70 -2.33
N ILE A 413 3.83 -6.96 -2.65
CA ILE A 413 4.84 -8.00 -2.81
C ILE A 413 4.92 -8.32 -4.30
N ALA A 414 6.04 -8.00 -4.93
CA ALA A 414 6.30 -8.32 -6.32
C ALA A 414 7.36 -9.43 -6.42
N THR A 415 7.04 -10.48 -7.17
CA THR A 415 7.97 -11.55 -7.54
C THR A 415 8.22 -11.52 -9.05
N ALA A 416 8.96 -12.49 -9.57
CA ALA A 416 9.13 -12.64 -11.02
C ALA A 416 7.81 -12.94 -11.77
N ASN A 417 6.84 -13.56 -11.09
CA ASN A 417 5.63 -14.10 -11.73
C ASN A 417 4.34 -13.39 -11.31
N ASP A 418 4.30 -12.81 -10.12
CA ASP A 418 3.07 -12.34 -9.51
C ASP A 418 3.27 -11.03 -8.71
N ILE A 419 2.16 -10.32 -8.53
CA ILE A 419 2.06 -9.21 -7.59
C ILE A 419 0.92 -9.50 -6.61
N LEU A 420 1.19 -9.34 -5.31
CA LEU A 420 0.20 -9.45 -4.24
C LEU A 420 0.07 -8.14 -3.48
N GLN A 421 -1.16 -7.66 -3.37
CA GLN A 421 -1.50 -6.38 -2.76
C GLN A 421 -2.13 -6.59 -1.37
N LEU A 422 -1.41 -6.21 -0.32
CA LEU A 422 -1.80 -6.41 1.07
C LEU A 422 -2.17 -5.07 1.72
N GLY A 423 -3.32 -5.01 2.38
CA GLY A 423 -3.69 -3.90 3.24
C GLY A 423 -3.60 -4.27 4.73
N LYS A 424 -3.96 -3.31 5.58
CA LYS A 424 -4.15 -3.49 7.02
C LYS A 424 -4.86 -4.80 7.37
N GLY A 425 -4.25 -5.58 8.26
CA GLY A 425 -4.77 -6.84 8.77
C GLY A 425 -4.46 -8.05 7.89
N GLU A 426 -3.88 -7.85 6.69
CA GLU A 426 -3.60 -8.92 5.75
C GLU A 426 -2.17 -9.47 5.91
N ALA A 427 -2.03 -10.79 5.85
CA ALA A 427 -0.77 -11.49 5.66
C ALA A 427 -0.62 -12.00 4.22
N GLY A 428 0.62 -12.08 3.74
CA GLY A 428 0.94 -12.64 2.43
C GLY A 428 2.22 -13.46 2.45
N PHE A 429 2.40 -14.24 1.40
CA PHE A 429 3.51 -15.17 1.21
C PHE A 429 4.05 -15.05 -0.22
N ALA A 430 5.36 -15.07 -0.36
CA ALA A 430 6.07 -15.23 -1.62
C ALA A 430 7.02 -16.42 -1.54
N GLY A 431 6.74 -17.45 -2.34
CA GLY A 431 7.50 -18.69 -2.36
C GLY A 431 8.76 -18.61 -3.23
N LEU A 432 9.62 -19.62 -3.09
CA LEU A 432 10.85 -19.74 -3.87
C LEU A 432 10.61 -19.90 -5.38
N GLY A 433 9.43 -20.40 -5.77
CA GLY A 433 9.01 -20.53 -7.18
C GLY A 433 8.51 -19.22 -7.81
N GLY A 434 8.51 -18.13 -7.06
CA GLY A 434 8.01 -16.83 -7.50
C GLY A 434 6.48 -16.71 -7.43
N GLU A 435 5.76 -17.67 -6.87
CA GLU A 435 4.33 -17.54 -6.66
C GLU A 435 4.02 -16.69 -5.42
N THR A 436 2.98 -15.85 -5.52
CA THR A 436 2.43 -15.15 -4.34
C THR A 436 1.08 -15.73 -3.93
N ARG A 437 0.85 -15.78 -2.62
CA ARG A 437 -0.36 -16.30 -1.99
C ARG A 437 -0.74 -15.51 -0.75
N ARG A 438 -2.03 -15.41 -0.45
CA ARG A 438 -2.55 -14.85 0.81
C ARG A 438 -2.97 -16.04 1.70
N PRO A 439 -2.22 -16.37 2.77
CA PRO A 439 -2.59 -17.47 3.67
C PRO A 439 -4.01 -17.30 4.22
N ASN A 440 -4.79 -18.38 4.42
CA ASN A 440 -6.13 -18.30 5.02
C ASN A 440 -6.11 -17.86 6.50
N THR A 441 -4.99 -18.07 7.18
CA THR A 441 -4.76 -17.66 8.57
C THR A 441 -3.46 -16.87 8.68
N VAL A 442 -3.41 -15.90 9.58
CA VAL A 442 -2.15 -15.20 9.85
C VAL A 442 -1.19 -16.17 10.53
N PRO A 443 0.07 -16.31 10.06
CA PRO A 443 1.03 -17.21 10.67
C PRO A 443 1.28 -16.88 12.15
N ARG A 444 1.20 -17.89 13.03
CA ARG A 444 1.34 -17.68 14.49
C ARG A 444 2.67 -17.03 14.88
N PHE A 445 3.78 -17.40 14.22
CA PHE A 445 5.10 -16.81 14.48
C PHE A 445 5.20 -15.31 14.14
N LEU A 446 4.26 -14.73 13.39
CA LEU A 446 4.16 -13.29 13.15
C LEU A 446 3.14 -12.63 14.07
N ASP A 447 2.00 -13.28 14.27
CA ASP A 447 0.91 -12.70 15.05
C ASP A 447 1.28 -12.59 16.54
N PHE A 448 1.91 -13.64 17.06
CA PHE A 448 2.33 -13.79 18.45
C PHE A 448 3.84 -13.57 18.64
N ASP A 449 4.46 -12.76 17.77
CA ASP A 449 5.87 -12.41 17.90
C ASP A 449 6.12 -11.69 19.23
N LYS A 450 7.08 -12.20 20.00
CA LYS A 450 7.46 -11.71 21.35
C LYS A 450 8.59 -10.68 21.30
N ILE A 451 9.07 -10.31 20.12
CA ILE A 451 10.17 -9.38 20.01
C ILE A 451 9.65 -7.96 20.30
N PRO A 452 10.42 -7.09 20.99
CA PRO A 452 9.97 -5.74 21.32
C PRO A 452 9.47 -4.98 20.09
N LEU A 453 8.36 -4.27 20.24
CA LEU A 453 7.83 -3.42 19.18
C LEU A 453 8.83 -2.31 18.82
N PRO A 454 8.89 -1.87 17.55
CA PRO A 454 9.82 -0.81 17.14
C PRO A 454 9.63 0.50 17.92
N ASN A 455 8.42 0.76 18.41
CA ASN A 455 8.06 1.94 19.20
C ASN A 455 7.94 1.65 20.71
N SER A 456 8.51 0.53 21.21
CA SER A 456 8.46 0.18 22.63
C SER A 456 9.14 1.25 23.50
N LYS A 457 8.44 1.71 24.54
CA LYS A 457 8.99 2.68 25.52
C LYS A 457 10.08 2.06 26.40
N ASN A 458 10.00 0.76 26.67
CA ASN A 458 10.98 0.04 27.49
C ASN A 458 11.25 -1.35 26.86
N PRO A 459 12.06 -1.41 25.79
CA PRO A 459 12.33 -2.66 25.09
C PRO A 459 13.05 -3.68 25.97
N LEU A 460 13.87 -3.24 26.92
CA LEU A 460 14.55 -4.13 27.87
C LEU A 460 13.57 -4.90 28.75
N LEU A 461 12.59 -4.19 29.35
CA LEU A 461 11.57 -4.82 30.19
C LEU A 461 10.74 -5.83 29.40
N VAL A 462 10.33 -5.48 28.18
CA VAL A 462 9.59 -6.39 27.30
C VAL A 462 10.40 -7.66 27.02
N SER A 463 11.68 -7.54 26.67
CA SER A 463 12.55 -8.70 26.45
C SER A 463 12.65 -9.60 27.68
N VAL A 464 12.86 -9.03 28.88
CA VAL A 464 13.01 -9.80 30.12
C VAL A 464 11.72 -10.52 30.53
N LEU A 465 10.57 -9.86 30.38
CA LEU A 465 9.27 -10.47 30.70
C LEU A 465 8.97 -11.63 29.75
N ASN A 466 9.29 -11.48 28.46
CA ASN A 466 9.07 -12.51 27.47
C ASN A 466 9.96 -13.75 27.66
N GLU A 467 11.22 -13.56 28.07
CA GLU A 467 12.11 -14.68 28.45
C GLU A 467 11.63 -15.39 29.72
N SER A 468 11.02 -14.65 30.66
CA SER A 468 10.48 -15.19 31.91
C SER A 468 9.13 -15.90 31.73
N GLY A 469 8.61 -16.00 30.50
CA GLY A 469 7.30 -16.58 30.22
C GLY A 469 6.11 -15.77 30.76
N VAL A 470 6.37 -14.55 31.24
CA VAL A 470 5.34 -13.67 31.81
C VAL A 470 4.59 -13.00 30.67
N LYS A 471 3.34 -13.42 30.44
CA LYS A 471 2.45 -12.76 29.48
C LYS A 471 2.20 -11.33 29.97
N THR A 472 2.76 -10.32 29.28
CA THR A 472 2.39 -8.92 29.54
C THR A 472 0.91 -8.75 29.21
N GLY A 473 0.08 -8.46 30.22
CA GLY A 473 -1.39 -8.37 30.16
C GLY A 473 -1.97 -7.24 29.31
N GLY A 474 -1.34 -6.88 28.19
CA GLY A 474 -1.81 -5.88 27.23
C GLY A 474 -2.03 -6.41 25.81
N GLN A 475 -1.88 -7.73 25.58
CA GLN A 475 -2.18 -8.37 24.30
C GLN A 475 -3.56 -9.06 24.28
N CYS A 476 -4.53 -8.52 25.01
CA CYS A 476 -5.93 -8.72 24.67
C CYS A 476 -6.37 -7.57 23.76
N LYS A 477 -6.61 -7.89 22.49
CA LYS A 477 -7.57 -7.15 21.65
C LYS A 477 -8.53 -8.15 21.05
#